data_AF-A0A4D7BGI4-F1
#
_entry.id   AF-A0A4D7BGI4-F1
#
_cell.length_a   1.000
_cell.length_b   1.000
_cell.length_c   1.000
_cell.angle_alpha   90.00
_cell.angle_beta   90.00
_cell.angle_gamma   90.00
#
_symmetry.space_group_name_H-M   'P 1'
#
loop_
_entity.id
_entity.type
_entity.pdbx_description
1 polymer ?
#
loop_
_entity_poly.entity_id
_entity_poly.type
_entity_poly.pdbx_seq_one_letter_code
_entity_poly.pdbx_strand_id
1 'polypeptide(L)'
;MIEIKTLISHEMESGQRRDSAGKPIPRKIINSFTASFNGKTVFQADWHPAISANPYQSFFYKVKESGEFKFVWKDDDGSEYSSTNKIAVA
;
A
#
# COMPACT_ATOMS: atom_id res chain seq x y z
N MET A 1 12.94 16.59 -6.36
CA MET A 1 12.52 15.62 -5.33
C MET A 1 11.03 15.80 -5.17
N ILE A 2 10.26 14.73 -5.17
CA ILE A 2 8.80 14.78 -5.09
C ILE A 2 8.33 13.97 -3.89
N GLU A 3 7.18 14.38 -3.33
CA GLU A 3 6.44 13.57 -2.37
C GLU A 3 5.46 12.69 -3.15
N ILE A 4 5.49 11.39 -2.91
CA ILE A 4 4.56 10.43 -3.48
C ILE A 4 3.55 10.09 -2.41
N LYS A 5 2.27 10.24 -2.73
CA LYS A 5 1.14 9.96 -1.83
C LYS A 5 0.26 8.90 -2.44
N THR A 6 -0.03 7.86 -1.69
CA THR A 6 -0.95 6.82 -2.11
C THR A 6 -2.02 6.57 -1.06
N LEU A 7 -3.24 6.29 -1.52
CA LEU A 7 -4.39 5.92 -0.69
C LEU A 7 -5.10 4.75 -1.37
N ILE A 8 -5.44 3.72 -0.60
CA ILE A 8 -6.24 2.59 -1.07
C ILE A 8 -7.41 2.36 -0.13
N SER A 9 -8.60 2.07 -0.67
CA SER A 9 -9.79 1.75 0.13
C SER A 9 -9.70 0.31 0.64
N HIS A 10 -9.62 0.12 1.95
CA HIS A 10 -9.52 -1.20 2.57
C HIS A 10 -9.91 -1.15 4.06
N GLU A 11 -10.63 -2.16 4.57
CA GLU A 11 -11.11 -2.16 5.97
C GLU A 11 -9.99 -2.32 7.01
N MET A 12 -8.91 -3.03 6.65
CA MET A 12 -7.78 -3.34 7.54
C MET A 12 -8.24 -3.97 8.86
N GLU A 13 -9.00 -5.07 8.78
CA GLU A 13 -9.47 -5.79 9.96
C GLU A 13 -8.27 -6.35 10.73
N SER A 14 -8.00 -5.76 11.89
CA SER A 14 -6.79 -6.01 12.69
C SER A 14 -6.75 -7.40 13.33
N GLY A 15 -7.91 -8.06 13.44
CA GLY A 15 -8.07 -9.30 14.20
C GLY A 15 -8.36 -9.10 15.69
N GLN A 16 -8.41 -7.85 16.17
CA GLN A 16 -8.68 -7.52 17.58
C GLN A 16 -10.16 -7.27 17.86
N ARG A 17 -10.95 -6.98 16.82
CA ARG A 17 -12.39 -6.74 16.96
C ARG A 17 -13.14 -8.05 17.25
N ARG A 18 -14.24 -7.94 17.99
CA ARG A 18 -15.15 -9.04 18.26
C ARG A 18 -16.50 -8.81 17.59
N ASP A 19 -17.15 -9.90 17.18
CA ASP A 19 -18.51 -9.87 16.67
C ASP A 19 -19.54 -9.74 17.79
N SER A 20 -20.83 -9.72 17.43
CA SER A 20 -21.95 -9.63 18.39
C SER A 20 -22.08 -10.85 19.31
N ALA A 21 -21.47 -11.99 18.93
CA ALA A 21 -21.38 -13.20 19.75
C ALA A 21 -20.10 -13.23 20.62
N GLY A 22 -19.28 -12.18 20.57
CA GLY A 22 -18.02 -12.08 21.31
C GLY A 22 -16.85 -12.85 20.70
N LYS A 23 -17.00 -13.44 19.50
CA LYS A 23 -15.92 -14.18 18.82
C LYS A 23 -14.95 -13.20 18.14
N PRO A 24 -13.64 -13.49 18.14
CA PRO A 24 -12.67 -12.66 17.42
C PRO A 24 -12.94 -12.73 15.92
N ILE A 25 -12.90 -11.59 15.27
CA ILE A 25 -13.01 -11.48 13.81
C ILE A 25 -11.62 -11.77 13.24
N PRO A 26 -11.47 -12.64 12.23
CA PRO A 26 -10.16 -12.93 11.66
C PRO A 26 -9.50 -11.69 11.08
N ARG A 27 -8.19 -11.58 11.26
CA ARG A 27 -7.39 -10.54 10.63
C ARG A 27 -7.54 -10.61 9.11
N LYS A 28 -7.72 -9.46 8.48
CA LYS A 28 -7.64 -9.27 7.03
C LYS A 28 -7.10 -7.87 6.74
N ILE A 29 -5.82 -7.79 6.41
CA ILE A 29 -5.15 -6.53 6.08
C ILE A 29 -4.42 -6.62 4.75
N ILE A 30 -4.14 -5.46 4.17
CA ILE A 30 -3.03 -5.31 3.25
C ILE A 30 -1.73 -5.47 4.06
N ASN A 31 -0.94 -6.48 3.73
CA ASN A 31 0.26 -6.87 4.47
C ASN A 31 1.57 -6.39 3.83
N SER A 32 1.54 -5.91 2.59
CA SER A 32 2.72 -5.41 1.90
C SER A 32 2.35 -4.32 0.90
N PHE A 33 3.18 -3.28 0.84
CA PHE A 33 3.15 -2.26 -0.19
C PHE A 33 4.50 -2.17 -0.89
N THR A 34 4.49 -2.08 -2.22
CA THR A 34 5.69 -1.89 -3.05
C THR A 34 5.45 -0.79 -4.07
N ALA A 35 6.40 0.13 -4.19
CA ALA A 35 6.48 1.09 -5.28
C ALA A 35 7.72 0.81 -6.13
N SER A 36 7.52 0.72 -7.44
CA SER A 36 8.58 0.56 -8.44
C SER A 36 8.58 1.73 -9.41
N PHE A 37 9.76 2.16 -9.86
CA PHE A 37 9.94 3.15 -10.92
C PHE A 37 10.74 2.52 -12.06
N ASN A 38 10.20 2.57 -13.29
CA ASN A 38 10.82 1.94 -14.47
C ASN A 38 11.26 0.47 -14.21
N GLY A 39 10.41 -0.29 -13.50
CA GLY A 39 10.64 -1.69 -13.16
C GLY A 39 11.58 -1.96 -11.98
N LYS A 40 12.16 -0.92 -11.35
CA LYS A 40 13.03 -1.07 -10.17
C LYS A 40 12.27 -0.69 -8.91
N THR A 41 12.29 -1.53 -7.88
CA THR A 41 11.73 -1.20 -6.57
C THR A 41 12.43 0.02 -5.98
N VAL A 42 11.65 1.05 -5.65
CA VAL A 42 12.13 2.29 -5.02
C VAL A 42 11.68 2.43 -3.58
N PHE A 43 10.61 1.72 -3.20
CA PHE A 43 10.10 1.68 -1.83
C PHE A 43 9.39 0.35 -1.59
N GLN A 44 9.59 -0.23 -0.41
CA GLN A 44 8.85 -1.40 0.06
C GLN A 44 8.58 -1.26 1.54
N ALA A 45 7.40 -1.69 1.98
CA ALA A 45 7.03 -1.74 3.38
C ALA A 45 6.19 -2.99 3.67
N ASP A 46 6.52 -3.66 4.76
CA ASP A 46 5.68 -4.68 5.36
C ASP A 46 4.71 -3.98 6.31
N TRP A 47 3.42 -4.28 6.14
CA TRP A 47 2.35 -3.67 6.91
C TRP A 47 1.79 -4.65 7.93
N HIS A 48 1.48 -4.11 9.10
CA HIS A 48 0.99 -4.87 10.24
C HIS A 48 -0.39 -4.35 10.69
N PRO A 49 -1.12 -5.09 11.54
CA PRO A 49 -2.50 -4.76 11.91
C PRO A 49 -2.76 -3.40 12.57
N ALA A 50 -1.71 -2.67 12.94
CA ALA A 50 -1.81 -1.32 13.51
C ALA A 50 -1.97 -0.22 12.44
N ILE A 51 -1.85 -0.54 11.15
CA ILE A 51 -2.16 0.39 10.06
C ILE A 51 -3.68 0.59 9.99
N SER A 52 -4.10 1.86 9.95
CA SER A 52 -5.52 2.22 9.92
C SER A 52 -6.22 1.80 8.62
N ALA A 53 -7.55 1.66 8.70
CA ALA A 53 -8.41 1.53 7.54
C ALA A 53 -8.16 2.65 6.53
N ASN A 54 -8.35 2.34 5.25
CA ASN A 54 -7.96 3.16 4.11
C ASN A 54 -6.49 3.59 4.16
N PRO A 55 -5.54 2.64 4.07
CA PRO A 55 -4.12 2.92 4.27
C PRO A 55 -3.60 4.06 3.39
N TYR A 56 -2.97 5.04 4.05
CA TYR A 56 -2.23 6.12 3.42
C TYR A 56 -0.73 5.90 3.60
N GLN A 57 0.02 6.01 2.52
CA GLN A 57 1.49 5.96 2.54
C GLN A 57 2.04 7.17 1.80
N SER A 58 2.96 7.88 2.45
CA SER A 58 3.78 8.93 1.83
C SER A 58 5.26 8.60 1.96
N PHE A 59 6.01 8.88 0.91
CA PHE A 59 7.47 8.84 0.91
C PHE A 59 8.02 9.79 -0.14
N PHE A 60 9.28 10.18 0.00
CA PHE A 60 9.94 11.04 -0.97
C PHE A 60 10.80 10.23 -1.93
N TYR A 61 10.83 10.66 -3.19
CA TYR A 61 11.71 10.09 -4.20
C TYR A 61 12.32 11.18 -5.09
N LYS A 62 13.59 11.00 -5.47
CA LYS A 62 14.28 11.88 -6.41
C LYS A 62 14.22 11.29 -7.80
N VAL A 63 13.22 11.72 -8.57
CA VAL A 63 13.07 11.38 -9.99
C VAL A 63 14.18 12.08 -10.79
N LYS A 64 14.93 11.30 -11.58
CA LYS A 64 16.03 11.79 -12.44
C LYS A 64 15.67 11.79 -13.93
N GLU A 65 14.66 11.05 -14.31
CA GLU A 65 14.24 10.84 -15.70
C GLU A 65 12.71 10.68 -15.74
N SER A 66 12.11 10.93 -16.90
CA SER A 66 10.71 10.61 -17.15
C SER A 66 10.50 9.09 -17.10
N GLY A 67 9.35 8.65 -16.62
CA GLY A 67 9.09 7.23 -16.46
C GLY A 67 7.74 6.93 -15.84
N GLU A 68 7.59 5.71 -15.37
CA GLU A 68 6.34 5.22 -14.78
C GLU A 68 6.58 4.64 -13.39
N PHE A 69 5.72 5.04 -12.45
CA PHE A 69 5.58 4.38 -11.17
C PHE A 69 4.54 3.26 -11.27
N LYS A 70 4.85 2.12 -10.68
CA LYS A 70 3.90 1.04 -10.40
C LYS A 70 3.82 0.85 -8.90
N PHE A 71 2.60 0.91 -8.36
CA PHE A 71 2.29 0.67 -6.96
C PHE A 71 1.54 -0.65 -6.84
N VAL A 72 1.90 -1.45 -5.84
CA VAL A 72 1.33 -2.77 -5.59
C VAL A 72 1.01 -2.92 -4.11
N TRP A 73 -0.21 -3.32 -3.80
CA TRP A 73 -0.67 -3.69 -2.46
C TRP A 73 -1.06 -5.16 -2.45
N LYS A 74 -0.58 -5.92 -1.47
CA LYS A 74 -0.91 -7.35 -1.31
C LYS A 74 -1.74 -7.55 -0.05
N ASP A 75 -2.82 -8.30 -0.18
CA ASP A 75 -3.74 -8.63 0.89
C ASP A 75 -3.42 -9.99 1.54
N ASP A 76 -3.87 -10.18 2.78
CA ASP A 76 -3.83 -11.46 3.47
C ASP A 76 -4.65 -12.54 2.75
N ASP A 77 -5.70 -12.17 1.99
CA ASP A 77 -6.47 -13.12 1.17
C ASP A 77 -5.78 -13.55 -0.14
N GLY A 78 -4.59 -13.03 -0.41
CA GLY A 78 -3.81 -13.30 -1.62
C GLY A 78 -4.15 -12.38 -2.81
N SER A 79 -5.12 -11.48 -2.67
CA SER A 79 -5.42 -10.47 -3.69
C SER A 79 -4.25 -9.50 -3.85
N GLU A 80 -4.06 -9.03 -5.08
CA GLU A 80 -3.10 -7.99 -5.41
C GLU A 80 -3.82 -6.83 -6.09
N TYR A 81 -3.62 -5.62 -5.57
CA TYR A 81 -4.12 -4.39 -6.14
C TYR A 81 -2.94 -3.62 -6.73
N SER A 82 -3.14 -3.00 -7.90
CA SER A 82 -2.08 -2.20 -8.51
C SER A 82 -2.59 -0.90 -9.13
N SER A 83 -1.71 0.08 -9.20
CA SER A 83 -1.95 1.37 -9.83
C SER A 83 -0.67 1.84 -10.51
N THR A 84 -0.78 2.44 -11.69
CA THR A 84 0.35 3.03 -12.42
C THR A 84 0.16 4.52 -12.62
N ASN A 85 1.25 5.27 -12.59
CA ASN A 85 1.23 6.69 -12.85
C ASN A 85 2.51 7.16 -13.53
N LYS A 86 2.38 7.95 -14.59
CA LYS A 86 3.51 8.46 -15.38
C LYS A 86 3.98 9.80 -14.83
N ILE A 87 5.29 10.01 -14.85
CA ILE A 87 5.89 11.30 -14.55
C ILE A 87 6.79 11.74 -15.70
N ALA A 88 6.67 13.01 -16.07
CA ALA A 88 7.57 13.67 -16.99
C ALA A 88 8.50 14.62 -16.20
N VAL A 89 9.80 14.54 -16.47
CA VAL A 89 10.81 15.49 -16.03
C VAL A 89 11.23 16.31 -17.24
N ALA A 90 11.29 17.63 -17.08
CA ALA A 90 11.75 18.58 -18.09
C ALA A 90 13.29 18.66 -18.12
#